data_AF-A0A348VT08-F1
#
_entry.id   AF-A0A348VT08-F1
#
_cell.length_a   1.000
_cell.length_b   1.000
_cell.length_c   1.000
_cell.angle_alpha   90.00
_cell.angle_beta   90.00
_cell.angle_gamma   90.00
#
_symmetry.space_group_name_H-M   'P 1'
#
loop_
_entity.id
_entity.type
_entity.pdbx_description
1 polymer ?
#
loop_
_entity_poly.entity_id
_entity_poly.type
_entity_poly.pdbx_seq_one_letter_code
_entity_poly.pdbx_strand_id
1 'polypeptide(L)'
;MNDETTHLQLTDADTVLPCPFCGSDDIELQNTWTPSYCLQCQGCCAEVHDNEMWNDAESHEEHQASKARVLAAWNKRVPSHAG
;
A
#
# COMPACT_ATOMS: atom_id res chain seq x y z
N MET A 1 -16.24 -12.06 19.85
CA MET A 1 -15.71 -12.13 18.47
C MET A 1 -14.52 -11.21 18.48
N ASN A 2 -13.34 -11.75 18.21
CA ASN A 2 -12.08 -11.04 18.42
C ASN A 2 -11.90 -10.00 17.32
N ASP A 3 -11.45 -8.83 17.75
CA ASP A 3 -11.22 -7.59 17.03
C ASP A 3 -10.00 -7.74 16.11
N GLU A 4 -10.08 -8.58 15.08
CA GLU A 4 -8.95 -8.90 14.19
C GLU A 4 -8.83 -7.86 13.05
N THR A 5 -8.39 -6.68 13.48
CA THR A 5 -7.48 -5.77 12.77
C THR A 5 -7.91 -5.31 11.37
N THR A 6 -8.81 -4.34 11.32
CA THR A 6 -9.12 -3.50 10.14
C THR A 6 -7.98 -2.53 9.77
N HIS A 7 -6.88 -2.54 10.55
CA HIS A 7 -5.72 -1.67 10.38
C HIS A 7 -4.43 -2.48 10.25
N LEU A 8 -4.16 -2.93 9.03
CA LEU A 8 -2.95 -3.67 8.69
C LEU A 8 -1.74 -2.72 8.69
N GLN A 9 -0.59 -3.25 9.10
CA GLN A 9 0.69 -2.54 9.05
C GLN A 9 1.63 -3.20 8.04
N LEU A 10 2.65 -2.47 7.61
CA LEU A 10 3.81 -3.07 6.96
C LEU A 10 4.57 -3.94 7.97
N THR A 11 5.10 -5.05 7.48
CA THR A 11 5.87 -6.02 8.24
C THR A 11 7.18 -6.29 7.52
N ASP A 12 8.14 -6.93 8.21
CA ASP A 12 9.42 -7.31 7.60
C ASP A 12 9.29 -8.28 6.40
N ALA A 13 8.12 -8.92 6.25
CA ALA A 13 7.83 -9.78 5.11
C ALA A 13 7.39 -8.99 3.85
N ASP A 14 6.94 -7.74 4.02
CA ASP A 14 6.51 -6.90 2.91
C ASP A 14 7.74 -6.28 2.23
N THR A 15 7.96 -6.62 0.96
CA THR A 15 8.99 -5.93 0.17
C THR A 15 8.46 -4.58 -0.28
N VAL A 16 9.04 -3.49 0.22
CA VAL A 16 8.71 -2.12 -0.20
C VAL A 16 9.94 -1.46 -0.80
N LEU A 17 9.86 -1.07 -2.08
CA LEU A 17 10.95 -0.36 -2.74
C LEU A 17 11.01 1.11 -2.29
N PRO A 18 12.21 1.72 -2.27
CA PRO A 18 12.35 3.14 -2.00
C PRO A 18 11.51 4.01 -2.93
N CYS A 19 11.14 5.19 -2.44
CA CYS A 19 10.38 6.18 -3.18
C CYS A 19 11.09 6.51 -4.49
N PRO A 20 10.41 6.38 -5.65
CA PRO A 20 11.05 6.64 -6.95
C PRO A 20 11.29 8.14 -7.21
N PHE A 21 10.73 9.03 -6.39
CA PHE A 21 10.82 10.48 -6.56
C PHE A 21 11.92 11.10 -5.70
N CYS A 22 12.05 10.68 -4.44
CA CYS A 22 13.03 11.25 -3.49
C CYS A 22 14.06 10.25 -2.95
N GLY A 23 13.91 8.95 -3.23
CA GLY A 23 14.81 7.90 -2.76
C GLY A 23 14.62 7.46 -1.30
N SER A 24 13.67 8.06 -0.56
CA SER A 24 13.37 7.69 0.82
C SER A 24 12.88 6.25 0.95
N ASP A 25 13.31 5.56 1.99
CA ASP A 25 12.81 4.26 2.45
C ASP A 25 11.69 4.39 3.49
N ASP A 26 11.44 5.59 4.01
CA ASP A 26 10.35 5.90 4.94
C ASP A 26 8.98 5.92 4.21
N ILE A 27 8.39 4.73 4.09
CA ILE A 27 7.10 4.47 3.44
C ILE A 27 6.12 3.90 4.46
N GLU A 28 4.94 4.49 4.54
CA GLU A 28 3.87 4.04 5.43
C GLU A 28 2.67 3.49 4.64
N LEU A 29 2.03 2.48 5.22
CA LEU A 29 0.72 1.98 4.79
C LEU A 29 -0.36 2.69 5.61
N GLN A 30 -1.32 3.33 4.94
CA GLN A 30 -2.39 4.09 5.58
C GLN A 30 -3.77 3.62 5.09
N ASN A 31 -4.79 3.73 5.93
CA ASN A 31 -6.20 3.57 5.56
C ASN A 31 -7.14 4.39 6.47
N THR A 32 -8.37 4.65 6.02
CA THR A 32 -9.42 5.33 6.80
C THR A 32 -10.45 4.34 7.34
N TRP A 33 -9.99 3.26 7.97
CA TRP A 33 -10.81 2.16 8.53
C TRP A 33 -11.49 1.24 7.52
N THR A 34 -11.55 1.64 6.26
CA THR A 34 -12.04 0.84 5.14
C THR A 34 -10.90 0.02 4.52
N PRO A 35 -11.20 -0.99 3.67
CA PRO A 35 -10.20 -1.68 2.85
C PRO A 35 -9.71 -0.81 1.68
N SER A 36 -9.54 0.49 1.89
CA SER A 36 -8.98 1.45 0.93
C SER A 36 -7.61 1.89 1.41
N TYR A 37 -6.60 1.05 1.15
CA TYR A 37 -5.23 1.34 1.56
C TYR A 37 -4.51 2.23 0.55
N CYS A 38 -3.62 3.07 1.06
CA CYS A 38 -2.60 3.76 0.28
C CYS A 38 -1.20 3.52 0.87
N LEU A 39 -0.18 3.58 0.03
CA LEU A 39 1.22 3.69 0.46
C LEU A 39 1.65 5.13 0.24
N GLN A 40 2.25 5.73 1.27
CA GLN A 40 2.70 7.11 1.26
C GLN A 40 4.16 7.21 1.69
N CYS A 41 4.97 7.89 0.88
CA CYS A 41 6.32 8.30 1.26
C CYS A 41 6.26 9.48 2.22
N GLN A 42 6.86 9.34 3.41
CA GLN A 42 6.88 10.39 4.43
C GLN A 42 7.90 11.51 4.11
N GLY A 43 8.82 11.27 3.18
CA GLY A 43 9.81 12.27 2.75
C GLY A 43 9.27 13.28 1.73
N CYS A 44 8.44 12.85 0.78
CA CYS A 44 7.94 13.72 -0.30
C CYS A 44 6.43 13.68 -0.53
N CYS A 45 5.69 12.97 0.34
CA CYS A 45 4.24 12.80 0.29
C CYS A 45 3.71 12.15 -1.01
N ALA A 46 4.58 11.51 -1.79
CA ALA A 46 4.14 10.74 -2.95
C ALA A 46 3.33 9.53 -2.47
N GLU A 47 2.16 9.34 -3.05
CA GLU A 47 1.22 8.30 -2.64
C GLU A 47 0.71 7.47 -3.82
N VAL A 48 0.41 6.22 -3.54
CA VAL A 48 -0.29 5.31 -4.45
C VAL A 48 -1.47 4.74 -3.69
N HIS A 49 -2.65 4.85 -4.29
CA HIS A 49 -3.89 4.30 -3.75
C HIS A 49 -4.21 2.97 -4.41
N ASP A 50 -4.88 2.09 -3.67
CA ASP A 50 -5.63 1.00 -4.28
C ASP A 50 -6.68 1.58 -5.25
N ASN A 51 -6.78 0.98 -6.44
CA ASN A 51 -7.59 1.51 -7.54
C ASN A 51 -8.93 0.79 -7.72
N GLU A 52 -9.24 -0.20 -6.89
CA GLU A 52 -10.52 -0.89 -6.97
C GLU A 52 -11.64 -0.05 -6.37
N MET A 53 -12.77 -0.03 -7.10
CA MET A 53 -13.98 0.62 -6.62
C MET A 53 -14.49 -0.12 -5.38
N TRP A 54 -14.91 0.66 -4.41
CA TRP A 54 -15.39 0.24 -3.10
C TRP A 54 -16.38 -0.90 -3.23
N ASN A 55 -16.01 -2.09 -2.74
CA ASN A 55 -16.99 -3.09 -2.37
C ASN A 55 -17.45 -2.75 -0.95
N ASP A 56 -18.76 -2.79 -0.71
CA ASP A 56 -19.35 -2.57 0.63
C ASP A 56 -18.99 -3.67 1.64
N ALA A 57 -18.21 -4.66 1.23
CA ALA A 57 -17.69 -5.68 2.11
C ALA A 57 -16.41 -5.17 2.78
N GLU A 58 -16.46 -5.11 4.11
CA GLU A 58 -15.34 -4.77 5.00
C GLU A 58 -14.82 -6.05 5.63
N SER A 59 -14.46 -7.03 4.80
CA SER A 59 -13.87 -8.27 5.30
C SER A 59 -12.37 -8.10 5.54
N HIS A 60 -11.82 -8.86 6.49
CA HIS A 60 -10.37 -8.92 6.71
C HIS A 60 -9.62 -9.33 5.42
N GLU A 61 -10.22 -10.20 4.60
CA GLU A 61 -9.68 -10.61 3.30
C GLU A 61 -9.56 -9.42 2.33
N GLU A 62 -10.52 -8.49 2.34
CA GLU A 62 -10.47 -7.28 1.51
C GLU A 62 -9.40 -6.29 1.99
N HIS A 63 -9.19 -6.16 3.30
CA HIS A 63 -8.07 -5.37 3.81
C HIS A 63 -6.73 -5.95 3.34
N GLN A 64 -6.56 -7.27 3.42
CA GLN A 64 -5.35 -7.95 2.95
C GLN A 64 -5.16 -7.81 1.44
N ALA A 65 -6.24 -7.97 0.66
CA ALA A 65 -6.21 -7.81 -0.79
C ALA A 65 -5.82 -6.39 -1.19
N SER A 66 -6.39 -5.37 -0.53
CA SER A 66 -6.07 -3.97 -0.78
C SER A 66 -4.60 -3.65 -0.45
N LYS A 67 -4.10 -4.09 0.72
CA LYS A 67 -2.67 -3.99 1.07
C LYS A 67 -1.78 -4.61 -0.02
N ALA A 68 -2.11 -5.81 -0.50
CA ALA A 68 -1.32 -6.49 -1.52
C ALA A 68 -1.34 -5.73 -2.87
N ARG A 69 -2.49 -5.20 -3.27
CA ARG A 69 -2.62 -4.41 -4.51
C ARG A 69 -1.82 -3.12 -4.46
N VAL A 70 -1.90 -2.38 -3.36
CA VAL A 70 -1.15 -1.12 -3.22
C VAL A 70 0.36 -1.37 -3.18
N LEU A 71 0.83 -2.43 -2.52
CA LEU A 71 2.23 -2.86 -2.56
C LEU A 71 2.70 -3.17 -3.98
N ALA A 72 1.91 -3.94 -4.73
CA ALA A 72 2.22 -4.25 -6.13
C ALA A 72 2.27 -2.99 -7.00
N ALA A 73 1.33 -2.06 -6.79
CA ALA A 73 1.30 -0.79 -7.51
C ALA A 73 2.48 0.12 -7.16
N TRP A 74 2.81 0.25 -5.87
CA TRP A 74 3.95 1.03 -5.38
C TRP A 74 5.28 0.50 -5.95
N ASN A 75 5.44 -0.81 -6.01
CA ASN A 75 6.66 -1.45 -6.51
C ASN A 75 6.71 -1.55 -8.04
N LYS A 76 5.61 -1.24 -8.75
CA LYS A 76 5.61 -1.25 -10.21
C LYS A 76 6.53 -0.15 -10.73
N ARG A 77 7.56 -0.55 -11.48
CA ARG A 77 8.47 0.35 -12.19
C ARG A 77 8.30 0.09 -13.69
N VAL A 78 8.25 1.15 -14.48
CA VAL A 78 8.48 1.00 -15.93
C VAL A 78 9.92 0.54 -16.10
N PRO A 79 10.19 -0.52 -16.89
CA PRO A 79 11.56 -0.86 -17.24
C PRO A 79 12.20 0.39 -17.86
N SER A 80 13.23 0.91 -17.22
CA SER A 80 14.11 1.88 -17.86
C SER A 80 14.58 1.21 -19.14
N HIS A 81 14.27 1.80 -20.30
CA HIS A 81 14.83 1.35 -21.57
C HIS A 81 16.34 1.27 -21.36
N ALA A 82 16.89 0.06 -21.40
CA ALA A 82 18.33 -0.14 -21.48
C ALA A 82 18.74 0.49 -22.82
N GLY A 83 19.33 1.69 -22.73
CA GLY A 83 19.96 2.37 -23.86
C GLY A 83 21.24 1.66 -24.28
#